data_AF-A0A920QXJ9-F1
#
_entry.id   AF-A0A920QXJ9-F1
#
_cell.length_a   1.000
_cell.length_b   1.000
_cell.length_c   1.000
_cell.angle_alpha   90.00
_cell.angle_beta   90.00
_cell.angle_gamma   90.00
#
_symmetry.space_group_name_H-M   'P 1'
#
loop_
_entity.id
_entity.type
_entity.pdbx_description
1 polymer ?
#
loop_
_entity_poly.entity_id
_entity_poly.type
_entity_poly.pdbx_seq_one_letter_code
_entity_poly.pdbx_strand_id
1 'polypeptide(L)' 'MGLITEAQHAEEILRKGDADVIFSVANYYGKPYWPLYAKAQLDGVATWPDQYARSAFEGSYTGLNM' A
#
# COMPACT_ATOMS: atom_id res chain seq x y z
N MET A 1 -4.59 5.30 19.85
CA MET A 1 -3.37 4.77 19.20
C MET A 1 -3.76 4.35 17.79
N GLY A 2 -3.27 5.07 16.77
CA GLY A 2 -3.69 4.92 15.37
C GLY A 2 -2.86 3.88 14.61
N LEU A 3 -3.24 2.62 14.73
CA LEU A 3 -2.64 1.53 13.95
C LEU A 3 -3.39 1.40 12.62
N ILE A 4 -2.89 2.05 11.58
CA ILE A 4 -3.45 1.94 10.22
C ILE A 4 -2.72 0.81 9.50
N THR A 5 -3.39 -0.33 9.33
CA THR A 5 -2.87 -1.52 8.65
C THR A 5 -3.53 -1.77 7.29
N GLU A 6 -4.77 -1.34 7.13
CA GLU A 6 -5.58 -1.53 5.92
C GLU A 6 -5.51 -0.29 5.02
N ALA A 7 -5.38 -0.51 3.71
CA ALA A 7 -5.30 0.58 2.73
C ALA A 7 -6.57 1.42 2.68
N GLN A 8 -7.74 0.77 2.79
CA GLN A 8 -9.05 1.42 2.78
C GLN A 8 -9.23 2.33 4.00
N HIS A 9 -8.75 1.91 5.17
CA HIS A 9 -8.81 2.74 6.37
C HIS A 9 -7.92 3.99 6.21
N ALA A 10 -6.73 3.86 5.62
CA ALA A 10 -5.88 5.00 5.31
C ALA A 10 -6.57 6.00 4.37
N GLU A 11 -7.18 5.50 3.30
CA GLU A 11 -7.92 6.30 2.32
C GLU A 11 -9.13 7.00 2.95
N GLU A 12 -9.87 6.32 3.82
CA GLU A 12 -11.02 6.92 4.51
C GLU A 12 -10.64 8.09 5.40
N ILE A 13 -9.54 8.00 6.15
CA ILE A 13 -9.05 9.08 7.02
C ILE A 13 -8.70 10.31 6.17
N LEU A 14 -8.00 10.10 5.06
CA LEU A 14 -7.65 11.17 4.13
C LEU A 14 -8.90 11.80 3.50
N ARG A 15 -9.87 10.99 3.06
CA ARG A 15 -11.13 11.48 2.47
C ARG A 15 -12.01 12.23 3.44
N LYS A 16 -12.02 11.83 4.72
CA LYS A 16 -12.77 12.52 5.78
C LYS A 16 -12.12 13.85 6.18
N GLY A 17 -10.87 14.08 5.80
CA GLY A 17 -10.10 15.26 6.19
C GLY A 17 -9.62 15.21 7.64
N ASP A 18 -9.61 14.01 8.25
CA ASP A 18 -9.17 13.82 9.63
C ASP A 18 -7.64 13.92 9.75
N ALA A 19 -6.91 13.76 8.64
CA ALA A 19 -5.48 13.98 8.54
C ALA A 19 -5.07 14.35 7.10
N ASP A 20 -4.01 15.15 6.97
CA ASP A 20 -3.37 15.45 5.68
C ASP A 20 -2.27 14.44 5.31
N VAL A 21 -1.70 13.76 6.32
CA VAL A 21 -0.60 12.81 6.14
C VAL A 21 -0.80 11.60 7.06
N ILE A 22 -0.61 10.41 6.51
CA ILE A 22 -0.63 9.15 7.26
C ILE A 22 0.80 8.70 7.56
N PHE A 23 1.17 8.70 8.84
CA PHE A 23 2.38 8.03 9.30
C PHE A 23 2.06 6.57 9.61
N SER A 24 2.44 5.68 8.71
CA SER A 24 2.43 4.25 8.99
C SER A 24 3.81 3.85 9.50
N VAL A 25 3.87 3.43 10.76
CA VAL A 25 4.99 2.61 11.23
C VAL A 25 4.75 1.23 10.64
N ALA A 26 5.00 1.08 9.33
CA ALA A 26 4.71 -0.12 8.58
C ALA A 26 5.14 -1.32 9.41
N ASN A 27 4.14 -2.13 9.81
CA ASN A 27 4.25 -3.31 10.66
C ASN A 27 5.69 -3.83 10.69
N TYR A 28 6.33 -3.67 11.85
CA TYR A 28 7.72 -3.95 12.17
C TYR A 28 8.22 -5.37 11.80
N TYR A 29 7.43 -6.24 11.13
CA TYR A 29 7.83 -7.62 10.82
C TYR A 29 7.23 -8.32 9.57
N GLY A 30 6.77 -7.63 8.50
CA GLY A 30 6.38 -8.47 7.33
C GLY A 30 6.02 -7.85 5.98
N LYS A 31 5.73 -6.54 5.88
CA LYS A 31 5.32 -5.93 4.61
C LYS A 31 6.05 -4.59 4.37
N PRO A 32 7.37 -4.62 4.09
CA PRO A 32 8.17 -3.40 3.87
C PRO A 32 7.70 -2.60 2.65
N TYR A 33 7.04 -3.26 1.70
CA TYR A 33 6.47 -2.63 0.50
C TYR A 33 4.97 -2.36 0.63
N TRP A 34 4.46 -2.16 1.85
CA TRP A 34 3.04 -1.84 2.10
C TRP A 34 2.47 -0.75 1.18
N PRO A 35 3.17 0.37 0.88
CA PRO A 35 2.64 1.38 -0.03
C PRO A 35 2.34 0.86 -1.45
N LEU A 36 3.15 -0.09 -1.95
CA LEU A 36 2.90 -0.70 -3.26
C LEU A 36 1.64 -1.59 -3.22
N TYR A 37 1.45 -2.34 -2.14
CA TYR A 37 0.24 -3.14 -1.96
C TYR A 37 -1.01 -2.27 -1.80
N ALA A 38 -0.92 -1.19 -1.01
CA ALA A 38 -2.01 -0.24 -0.83
C ALA A 38 -2.41 0.41 -2.16
N LYS A 39 -1.42 0.83 -2.96
CA LYS A 39 -1.68 1.36 -4.30
C LYS A 39 -2.40 0.34 -5.19
N ALA A 40 -1.96 -0.91 -5.22
CA ALA A 40 -2.61 -1.94 -6.02
C ALA A 40 -4.04 -2.26 -5.54
N GLN A 41 -4.31 -2.16 -4.24
CA GLN A 41 -5.66 -2.37 -3.68
C GLN A 41 -6.62 -1.21 -3.96
N LEU A 42 -6.13 0.03 -3.92
CA LEU A 42 -6.94 1.24 -4.10
C LEU A 42 -7.08 1.63 -5.58
N ASP A 43 -6.00 1.53 -6.35
CA ASP A 43 -5.90 1.99 -7.74
C ASP A 43 -5.85 0.83 -8.76
N GLY A 44 -5.86 -0.42 -8.29
CA GLY A 44 -5.85 -1.63 -9.13
C GLY A 44 -4.48 -2.10 -9.60
N VAL A 45 -3.50 -1.21 -9.74
CA VAL A 45 -2.14 -1.58 -10.19
C VAL A 45 -1.05 -0.78 -9.48
N ALA A 46 0.02 -1.46 -9.10
CA ALA A 46 1.26 -0.84 -8.64
C ALA A 46 2.46 -1.32 -9.47
N THR A 47 3.28 -0.37 -9.93
CA THR A 47 4.50 -0.65 -10.69
C THR A 47 5.68 -0.77 -9.72
N TRP A 48 6.47 -1.82 -9.88
CA TRP A 48 7.69 -1.98 -9.09
C TRP A 48 8.81 -1.07 -9.63
N PRO A 49 9.73 -0.58 -8.78
CA PRO A 49 10.95 0.06 -9.26
C PRO A 49 11.71 -0.86 -10.23
N ASP A 50 12.36 -0.30 -11.25
CA ASP A 50 13.05 -1.07 -12.32
C ASP A 50 14.00 -2.13 -11.76
N GLN A 51 14.69 -1.82 -10.67
CA GLN A 51 15.62 -2.74 -9.99
C GLN A 51 14.93 -3.97 -9.40
N TYR A 52 13.64 -3.88 -9.09
CA TYR A 52 12.82 -4.96 -8.52
C TYR A 52 11.75 -5.48 -9.50
N ALA A 53 11.66 -4.94 -10.72
CA ALA A 53 10.69 -5.37 -11.73
C ALA A 53 10.77 -6.88 -12.02
N ARG A 54 11.97 -7.47 -11.98
CA ARG A 54 12.20 -8.92 -12.16
C ARG A 54 11.62 -9.81 -11.05
N SER A 55 11.36 -9.23 -9.87
CA SER A 55 10.77 -9.95 -8.73
C SER A 55 9.25 -9.95 -8.79
N ALA A 56 8.65 -9.11 -9.62
CA ALA A 56 7.22 -9.08 -9.87
C ALA A 56 6.89 -10.02 -11.03
N PHE A 57 5.77 -10.73 -10.92
CA PHE A 57 5.34 -11.72 -11.91
C PHE A 57 5.23 -11.12 -13.35
N GLU A 58 5.02 -9.81 -13.48
CA GLU A 58 4.99 -9.09 -14.77
C GLU A 58 5.51 -7.63 -14.68
N GLY A 59 6.35 -7.30 -13.67
CA GLY A 59 6.74 -5.90 -13.40
C GLY A 59 5.65 -5.05 -12.71
N SER A 60 4.41 -5.54 -12.65
CA SER A 60 3.29 -4.95 -11.93
C SER A 60 2.71 -5.91 -10.89
N TYR A 61 2.25 -5.35 -9.77
CA TYR A 61 1.39 -6.05 -8.80
C TYR A 61 -0.06 -5.58 -9.02
N THR A 62 -0.88 -6.50 -9.51
CA THR A 62 -2.33 -6.33 -9.65
C THR A 62 -2.96 -6.89 -8.38
N GLY A 63 -3.89 -6.16 -7.77
CA GLY A 63 -4.57 -6.57 -6.53
C GLY A 63 -5.45 -7.80 -6.71
N LEU A 64 -4.86 -8.98 -6.92
CA LEU A 64 -5.54 -10.25 -6.82
C LEU A 64 -5.75 -10.54 -5.33
N ASN A 65 -7.03 -10.62 -4.94
CA ASN A 65 -7.53 -10.95 -3.62
C ASN A 65 -6.64 -11.96 -2.90
N MET A 66 -6.17 -11.57 -1.71
CA MET A 66 -5.73 -12.50 -0.68
C MET A 66 -6.95 -12.85 0.18
#